data_AF-A0A528TUE3-F1
#
_entry.id   AF-A0A528TUE3-F1
#
_cell.length_a   1.000
_cell.length_b   1.000
_cell.length_c   1.000
_cell.angle_alpha   90.00
_cell.angle_beta   90.00
_cell.angle_gamma   90.00
#
_symmetry.space_group_name_H-M   'P 1'
#
loop_
_entity.id
_entity.type
_entity.pdbx_description
1 polymer ?
#
loop_
_entity_poly.entity_id
_entity_poly.type
_entity_poly.pdbx_seq_one_letter_code
_entity_poly.pdbx_strand_id
1 'polypeptide(L)' 'MADKNILLIEPGYKNKYPPLGLMKIAQYHGPRGKKDRVRFIKGEDRSVLSQAWDRIYVTTLFSFEYPK' A
#
# COMPACT_ATOMS: atom_id res chain seq x y z
N MET A 1 -9.26 10.33 14.34
CA MET A 1 -9.60 8.98 14.80
C MET A 1 -8.48 8.07 14.38
N ALA A 2 -7.83 7.44 15.36
CA ALA A 2 -6.81 6.41 15.18
C ALA A 2 -7.49 5.06 14.92
N ASP A 3 -6.70 3.97 14.82
CA ASP A 3 -7.17 2.58 14.69
C ASP A 3 -7.86 2.22 13.36
N LYS A 4 -7.68 3.01 12.29
CA LYS A 4 -8.17 2.60 10.97
C LYS A 4 -7.34 1.45 10.42
N ASN A 5 -7.98 0.51 9.73
CA ASN A 5 -7.31 -0.54 8.96
C ASN A 5 -6.95 0.01 7.57
N ILE A 6 -5.65 0.10 7.31
CA ILE A 6 -5.09 0.69 6.08
C ILE A 6 -4.35 -0.38 5.29
N LEU A 7 -4.75 -0.59 4.05
CA LEU A 7 -4.08 -1.48 3.11
C LEU A 7 -3.26 -0.68 2.10
N LEU A 8 -1.98 -1.02 1.98
CA LEU A 8 -1.05 -0.48 1.00
C LEU A 8 -0.70 -1.59 0.01
N ILE A 9 -0.93 -1.36 -1.29
CA ILE A 9 -0.74 -2.35 -2.34
C ILE A 9 0.29 -1.85 -3.34
N GLU A 10 1.42 -2.55 -3.44
CA GLU A 10 2.31 -2.49 -4.59
C GLU A 10 1.90 -3.59 -5.58
N PRO A 11 1.33 -3.28 -6.76
CA PRO A 11 1.11 -4.31 -7.77
C PRO A 11 2.42 -5.01 -8.15
N GLY A 12 2.33 -6.22 -8.70
CA GLY A 12 3.48 -7.09 -9.01
C GLY A 12 4.38 -6.62 -10.16
N TYR A 13 4.67 -5.32 -10.24
CA TYR A 13 5.55 -4.74 -11.25
C TYR A 13 6.99 -5.25 -11.10
N LYS A 14 7.67 -5.43 -12.23
CA LYS A 14 9.11 -5.78 -12.29
C LYS A 14 9.99 -4.56 -12.05
N ASN A 15 9.81 -3.90 -10.91
CA ASN A 15 10.58 -2.73 -10.51
C ASN A 15 11.55 -3.05 -9.37
N LYS A 16 12.78 -2.53 -9.45
CA LYS A 16 13.82 -2.64 -8.41
C LYS A 16 13.70 -1.56 -7.33
N TYR A 17 13.02 -0.45 -7.62
CA TYR A 17 12.88 0.65 -6.68
C TYR A 17 11.73 0.38 -5.70
N PRO A 18 11.92 0.69 -4.40
CA PRO A 18 10.85 0.55 -3.42
C PRO A 18 9.71 1.53 -3.74
N PRO A 19 8.45 1.22 -3.37
CA PRO A 19 7.31 2.10 -3.59
C PRO A 19 7.33 3.28 -2.60
N LEU A 20 8.20 4.27 -2.84
CA LEU A 20 8.44 5.40 -1.93
C LEU A 20 7.17 6.16 -1.54
N GLY A 21 6.20 6.26 -2.47
CA GLY A 21 4.89 6.84 -2.19
C GLY A 21 4.14 6.08 -1.09
N LEU A 22 4.07 4.76 -1.18
CA LEU A 22 3.46 3.92 -0.14
C LEU A 22 4.25 3.99 1.18
N MET A 23 5.58 4.08 1.13
CA MET A 23 6.39 4.21 2.36
C MET A 23 6.08 5.51 3.12
N LYS A 24 5.89 6.63 2.40
CA LYS A 24 5.47 7.91 3.01
C LYS A 24 4.08 7.81 3.63
N ILE A 25 3.14 7.16 2.93
CA ILE A 25 1.78 6.92 3.42
C ILE A 25 1.80 6.00 4.65
N ALA A 26 2.65 4.98 4.66
CA ALA A 26 2.85 4.09 5.82
C ALA A 26 3.34 4.87 7.05
N GLN A 27 4.26 5.83 6.88
CA GLN A 27 4.68 6.71 7.98
C GLN A 27 3.56 7.62 8.48
N TYR A 28 2.76 8.18 7.57
CA TYR A 28 1.61 9.02 7.93
C TYR A 28 0.56 8.26 8.75
N HIS A 29 0.28 7.01 8.39
CA HIS A 29 -0.68 6.17 9.10
C HIS A 29 -0.09 5.48 10.34
N GLY A 30 1.20 5.18 10.33
CA GLY A 30 1.84 4.34 11.34
C GLY A 30 1.93 4.93 12.75
N PRO A 31 2.72 4.29 13.63
CA PRO A 31 2.76 4.60 15.07
C PRO A 31 3.17 6.03 15.42
N ARG A 32 3.98 6.67 14.56
CA ARG A 32 4.45 8.06 14.73
C ARG A 32 3.53 9.10 14.06
N GLY A 33 2.51 8.64 13.33
CA GLY A 33 1.53 9.49 12.66
C GLY A 33 0.15 9.31 13.30
N LYS A 34 -0.80 8.80 12.53
CA LYS A 34 -2.20 8.63 12.97
C LYS A 34 -2.46 7.48 13.93
N LYS A 35 -1.49 6.57 14.14
CA LYS A 35 -1.67 5.34 14.93
C LYS A 35 -2.78 4.44 14.35
N ASP A 36 -2.82 4.35 13.02
CA ASP A 36 -3.63 3.41 12.26
C ASP A 36 -2.89 2.07 12.10
N ARG A 37 -3.63 1.02 11.72
CA ARG A 37 -3.11 -0.34 11.49
C ARG A 37 -2.79 -0.51 10.01
N VAL A 38 -1.50 -0.47 9.69
CA VAL A 38 -1.02 -0.55 8.31
C VAL A 38 -0.65 -1.98 7.97
N ARG A 39 -1.19 -2.49 6.85
CA ARG A 39 -0.74 -3.71 6.18
C ARG A 39 -0.22 -3.37 4.79
N PHE A 40 0.93 -3.92 4.44
CA PHE A 40 1.51 -3.79 3.11
C PHE A 40 1.48 -5.15 2.41
N ILE A 41 1.12 -5.15 1.11
CA ILE A 41 1.25 -6.32 0.24
C ILE A 41 1.95 -5.93 -1.07
N LYS A 42 2.63 -6.91 -1.67
CA LYS A 42 3.16 -6.83 -3.02
C LYS A 42 2.51 -7.90 -3.89
N GLY A 43 2.06 -7.52 -5.08
CA GLY A 43 1.27 -8.38 -5.94
C GLY A 43 -0.10 -8.70 -5.36
N GLU A 44 -0.61 -9.88 -5.70
CA GLU A 44 -1.91 -10.37 -5.24
C GLU A 44 -1.76 -11.19 -3.96
N ASP A 45 -2.52 -10.85 -2.92
CA ASP A 45 -2.60 -11.62 -1.67
C ASP A 45 -4.08 -11.77 -1.29
N ARG A 46 -4.65 -12.96 -1.48
CA ARG A 46 -6.07 -13.23 -1.19
C ARG A 46 -6.41 -13.09 0.30
N SER A 47 -5.43 -13.16 1.19
CA SER A 47 -5.67 -13.03 2.63
C SER A 47 -6.00 -11.61 3.09
N VAL A 48 -5.96 -10.60 2.20
CA VAL A 48 -6.50 -9.27 2.49
C VAL A 48 -8.01 -9.19 2.32
N LEU A 49 -8.63 -10.20 1.71
CA LEU A 49 -10.09 -10.27 1.48
C LEU A 49 -10.88 -10.66 2.73
N SER A 50 -10.21 -11.16 3.78
CA SER A 50 -10.87 -11.66 5.00
C SER A 50 -11.26 -10.57 5.99
N GLN A 51 -11.08 -9.29 5.65
CA GLN A 51 -11.44 -8.16 6.50
C GLN A 51 -11.83 -6.93 5.69
N ALA A 52 -12.60 -6.04 6.32
CA ALA A 52 -12.90 -4.73 5.75
C ALA A 52 -11.75 -3.76 5.98
N TRP A 53 -11.54 -2.87 5.00
CA TRP A 53 -10.50 -1.84 5.02
C TRP A 53 -11.15 -0.46 5.04
N ASP A 54 -10.69 0.42 5.92
CA ASP A 54 -11.13 1.82 5.95
C ASP A 54 -10.57 2.61 4.77
N ARG A 55 -9.37 2.22 4.31
CA ARG A 55 -8.73 2.82 3.15
C ARG A 55 -7.76 1.86 2.48
N ILE A 56 -7.77 1.87 1.15
CA ILE A 56 -6.85 1.12 0.31
C ILE A 56 -6.08 2.11 -0.56
N TYR A 57 -4.77 2.02 -0.55
CA TYR A 57 -3.87 2.77 -1.41
C TYR A 57 -3.19 1.80 -2.38
N VAL A 58 -3.35 2.04 -3.67
CA VAL A 58 -2.70 1.25 -4.72
C VAL A 58 -1.68 2.14 -5.42
N THR A 59 -0.42 1.73 -5.46
CA THR A 59 0.57 2.46 -6.27
C THR A 59 0.46 2.03 -7.72
N THR A 60 0.73 2.97 -8.62
CA THR A 60 0.96 2.68 -10.04
C THR A 60 2.39 3.07 -10.37
N LEU A 61 3.02 2.34 -11.28
CA LEU A 61 4.21 2.85 -11.95
C LEU A 61 3.78 3.77 -13.09
N PHE A 62 4.63 4.74 -13.40
CA PHE A 62 4.41 5.60 -14.56
C PHE A 62 4.57 4.78 -15.85
N SER A 63 3.78 5.14 -16.85
CA SER A 63 3.49 4.40 -18.08
C SER A 63 4.66 4.20 -19.05
N PHE A 64 5.87 4.67 -18.73
CA PHE A 64 7.06 4.40 -19.55
C PHE A 64 7.55 2.95 -19.47
N GLU A 65 7.10 2.17 -18.48
CA GLU A 65 7.34 0.71 -18.40
C GLU A 65 6.22 -0.12 -19.03
N TYR A 66 5.13 0.50 -19.52
CA TYR A 66 4.08 -0.25 -20.19
C TYR A 66 4.59 -0.72 -21.57
N PRO A 67 4.60 -2.03 -21.86
CA PRO A 67 4.92 -2.51 -23.20
C PRO A 67 3.93 -1.88 -24.18
N LYS A 68 4.43 -1.35 -25.30
CA LYS A 68 3.56 -0.97 -26.42
C LYS A 68 2.76 -2.17 -26.92
#